data_AF-A0A5Q4T9A6-F1
#
_entry.id   AF-A0A5Q4T9A6-F1
#
_cell.length_a   1.000
_cell.length_b   1.000
_cell.length_c   1.000
_cell.angle_alpha   90.00
_cell.angle_beta   90.00
_cell.angle_gamma   90.00
#
_symmetry.space_group_name_H-M   'P 1'
#
loop_
_entity.id
_entity.type
_entity.pdbx_description
1 polymer ?
#
loop_
_entity_poly.entity_id
_entity_poly.type
_entity_poly.pdbx_seq_one_letter_code
_entity_poly.pdbx_strand_id
1 'polypeptide(L)'
;MTEVSSLTGRLLVATPALADPNFDRAVVLLLDHDDEGSLGVVLNRPTPVGVADILESWAALAGEPGVVFQGGPVSLDSALGVAVIPGDEGPLGWRRVYGAIGLVDLEAPPELLGSALGSLRIFAGYAGWGPGQLESELEEGAWYVVESEPGDVSSPRPEGLWRSVLRRQRSELAMFATYPDDPSLN
;
A
#
# COMPACT_ATOMS: atom_id res chain seq x y z
N MET A 1 -26.92 8.61 7.25
CA MET A 1 -26.51 7.41 6.50
C MET A 1 -25.03 7.59 6.29
N THR A 2 -24.21 6.88 7.07
CA THR A 2 -22.75 7.00 7.05
C THR A 2 -22.28 6.48 5.71
N GLU A 3 -21.92 7.37 4.78
CA GLU A 3 -21.20 6.96 3.57
C GLU A 3 -19.88 6.36 4.05
N VAL A 4 -19.70 5.07 3.81
CA VAL A 4 -18.36 4.48 3.79
C VAL A 4 -17.62 5.25 2.71
N SER A 5 -16.60 6.03 3.07
CA SER A 5 -15.87 6.81 2.09
C SER A 5 -15.37 5.88 0.97
N SER A 6 -15.59 6.27 -0.28
CA SER A 6 -15.45 5.37 -1.43
C SER A 6 -14.02 4.93 -1.74
N LEU A 7 -13.03 5.47 -1.02
CA LEU A 7 -11.61 5.34 -1.33
C LEU A 7 -10.85 4.35 -0.45
N THR A 8 -11.37 3.94 0.72
CA THR A 8 -10.71 2.93 1.56
C THR A 8 -10.53 1.63 0.79
N GLY A 9 -9.30 1.12 0.78
CA GLY A 9 -8.90 -0.05 0.00
C GLY A 9 -8.60 0.22 -1.47
N ARG A 10 -8.72 1.46 -1.97
CA ARG A 10 -8.24 1.82 -3.32
C ARG A 10 -6.74 2.04 -3.33
N LEU A 11 -6.17 2.02 -4.53
CA LEU A 11 -4.80 2.46 -4.76
C LEU A 11 -4.77 3.90 -5.26
N LEU A 12 -3.89 4.70 -4.68
CA LEU A 12 -3.44 5.96 -5.27
C LEU A 12 -2.14 5.69 -6.02
N VAL A 13 -2.17 5.88 -7.34
CA VAL A 13 -1.01 5.73 -8.21
C VAL A 13 -0.53 7.10 -8.60
N ALA A 14 0.69 7.45 -8.20
CA ALA A 14 1.26 8.76 -8.47
C ALA A 14 1.27 9.05 -9.97
N THR A 15 0.80 10.23 -10.37
CA THR A 15 0.92 10.67 -11.76
C THR A 15 2.36 11.10 -12.04
N PRO A 16 2.83 11.09 -13.30
CA PRO A 16 4.15 11.60 -13.64
C PRO A 16 4.35 13.11 -13.34
N ALA A 17 3.26 13.84 -13.10
CA ALA A 17 3.29 15.27 -12.77
C ALA A 17 3.44 15.53 -11.26
N LEU A 18 3.28 14.50 -10.41
CA LEU A 18 3.44 14.64 -8.97
C LEU A 18 4.90 14.97 -8.63
N ALA A 19 5.13 16.19 -8.13
CA ALA A 19 6.46 16.72 -7.86
C ALA A 19 7.04 16.32 -6.50
N ASP A 20 6.23 15.73 -5.60
CA ASP A 20 6.72 15.32 -4.28
C ASP A 20 7.66 14.11 -4.40
N PRO A 21 8.95 14.25 -4.04
CA PRO A 21 9.93 13.17 -4.16
C PRO A 21 9.62 11.97 -3.26
N ASN A 22 8.87 12.15 -2.16
CA ASN A 22 8.44 11.03 -1.31
C ASN A 22 7.46 10.10 -2.04
N PHE A 23 6.76 10.63 -3.04
CA PHE A 23 5.68 9.95 -3.75
C PHE A 23 5.95 9.77 -5.25
N ASP A 24 7.14 10.09 -5.75
CA ASP A 24 7.52 9.82 -7.13
C ASP A 24 7.21 8.35 -7.48
N ARG A 25 6.34 8.12 -8.46
CA ARG A 25 5.89 6.78 -8.88
C ARG A 25 5.45 5.87 -7.73
N ALA A 26 4.94 6.45 -6.65
CA ALA A 26 4.39 5.68 -5.55
C ALA A 26 3.10 4.96 -5.96
N VAL A 27 2.90 3.78 -5.39
CA VAL A 27 1.61 3.09 -5.36
C VAL A 27 1.22 3.01 -3.89
N VAL A 28 0.27 3.83 -3.48
CA VAL A 28 -0.22 3.87 -2.10
C VAL A 28 -1.50 3.07 -1.99
N LEU A 29 -1.58 2.15 -1.04
CA LEU A 29 -2.84 1.54 -0.62
C LEU A 29 -3.47 2.40 0.48
N LEU A 30 -4.70 2.89 0.25
CA LEU A 30 -5.47 3.56 1.29
C LEU A 30 -5.99 2.53 2.29
N LEU A 31 -5.57 2.65 3.54
CA LEU A 31 -5.97 1.81 4.66
C LEU A 31 -7.19 2.37 5.38
N ASP A 32 -7.35 3.69 5.36
CA ASP A 32 -8.50 4.39 5.88
C ASP A 32 -8.69 5.75 5.19
N HIS A 33 -9.93 6.22 5.15
CA HIS A 33 -10.29 7.50 4.57
C HIS A 33 -11.65 7.94 5.15
N ASP A 34 -11.72 9.14 5.70
CA ASP A 34 -12.94 9.77 6.20
C ASP A 34 -12.80 11.31 6.21
N ASP A 35 -13.78 11.99 6.78
CA ASP A 35 -13.80 13.46 6.88
C ASP A 35 -12.68 14.02 7.78
N GLU A 36 -12.05 13.18 8.64
CA GLU A 36 -10.94 13.56 9.51
C GLU A 36 -9.57 13.38 8.83
N GLY A 37 -9.52 12.65 7.71
CA GLY A 37 -8.33 12.55 6.88
C GLY A 37 -8.21 11.21 6.14
N SER A 38 -7.00 10.94 5.66
CA SER A 38 -6.70 9.66 4.98
C SER A 38 -5.40 9.07 5.47
N LEU A 39 -5.31 7.75 5.50
CA LEU A 39 -4.12 7.00 5.87
C LEU A 39 -3.86 5.91 4.84
N GLY A 40 -2.60 5.78 4.41
CA GLY A 40 -2.19 4.75 3.47
C GLY A 40 -0.74 4.32 3.64
N VAL A 41 -0.36 3.28 2.91
CA VAL A 41 1.03 2.78 2.86
C VAL A 41 1.52 2.64 1.43
N VAL A 42 2.76 3.07 1.18
CA VAL A 42 3.44 2.92 -0.11
C VAL A 42 3.86 1.46 -0.30
N LEU A 43 3.25 0.78 -1.27
CA LEU A 43 3.44 -0.66 -1.53
C LEU A 43 4.75 -1.01 -2.23
N ASN A 44 5.39 -0.04 -2.89
CA ASN A 44 6.46 -0.28 -3.87
C ASN A 44 7.84 0.27 -3.48
N ARG A 45 8.08 0.51 -2.19
CA ARG A 45 9.34 1.03 -1.67
C ARG A 45 9.99 0.03 -0.70
N PRO A 46 10.56 -1.09 -1.19
CA PRO A 46 11.32 -1.99 -0.32
C PRO A 46 12.56 -1.28 0.23
N THR A 47 12.93 -1.60 1.47
CA THR A 47 14.18 -1.12 2.09
C THR A 47 15.21 -2.25 2.09
N PRO A 48 16.50 -1.96 2.37
CA PRO A 48 17.51 -3.01 2.55
C PRO A 48 17.40 -3.74 3.90
N VAL A 49 16.45 -3.37 4.77
CA VAL A 49 16.34 -3.93 6.13
C VAL A 49 15.45 -5.17 6.11
N GLY A 50 15.95 -6.30 6.60
CA GLY A 50 15.18 -7.55 6.67
C GLY A 50 14.09 -7.48 7.72
N VAL A 51 12.96 -8.17 7.50
CA VAL A 51 11.92 -8.29 8.53
C VAL A 51 12.48 -8.98 9.77
N ALA A 52 13.36 -9.97 9.61
CA ALA A 52 14.00 -10.68 10.72
C ALA A 52 14.85 -9.77 11.64
N ASP A 53 15.36 -8.66 11.13
CA ASP A 53 16.19 -7.72 11.90
C ASP A 53 15.36 -6.86 12.86
N ILE A 54 14.05 -6.71 12.61
CA ILE A 54 13.14 -5.84 13.38
C ILE A 54 12.04 -6.65 14.08
N LEU A 55 11.47 -7.63 13.40
CA LEU A 55 10.33 -8.45 13.82
C LEU A 55 10.62 -9.93 13.59
N GLU A 56 11.57 -10.48 14.35
CA GLU A 56 12.04 -11.88 14.23
C GLU A 56 10.88 -12.90 14.20
N SER A 57 9.88 -12.73 15.08
CA SER A 57 8.71 -13.61 15.19
C SER A 57 7.83 -13.62 13.92
N TRP A 58 7.84 -12.53 13.15
CA TRP A 58 7.05 -12.36 11.93
C TRP A 58 7.80 -12.74 10.65
N ALA A 59 9.12 -12.92 10.73
CA ALA A 59 9.98 -13.13 9.57
C ALA A 59 9.57 -14.35 8.73
N ALA A 60 9.14 -15.44 9.37
CA ALA A 60 8.70 -16.66 8.68
C ALA A 60 7.37 -16.50 7.93
N LEU A 61 6.58 -15.48 8.25
CA LEU A 61 5.28 -15.18 7.62
C LEU A 61 5.37 -14.08 6.55
N ALA A 62 6.45 -13.31 6.54
CA ALA A 62 6.65 -12.24 5.57
C ALA A 62 6.78 -12.81 4.15
N GLY A 63 6.03 -12.23 3.21
CA GLY A 63 6.12 -12.56 1.79
C GLY A 63 7.40 -11.99 1.17
N GLU A 64 7.75 -12.48 -0.03
CA GLU A 64 8.91 -12.01 -0.77
C GLU A 64 8.66 -10.62 -1.41
N PRO A 65 9.64 -9.70 -1.38
CA PRO A 65 10.90 -9.78 -0.65
C PRO A 65 10.68 -9.65 0.87
N GLY A 66 11.35 -10.50 1.67
CA GLY A 66 11.27 -10.54 3.14
C GLY A 66 11.93 -9.35 3.87
N VAL A 67 11.70 -8.14 3.37
CA VAL A 67 12.24 -6.88 3.87
C VAL A 67 11.13 -5.96 4.37
N VAL A 68 11.49 -4.99 5.20
CA VAL A 68 10.57 -3.91 5.57
C VAL A 68 10.44 -2.93 4.41
N PHE A 69 9.24 -2.41 4.21
CA PHE A 69 8.93 -1.41 3.20
C PHE A 69 8.82 -0.03 3.85
N GLN A 70 9.24 1.02 3.15
CA GLN A 70 8.97 2.38 3.59
C GLN A 70 7.52 2.72 3.23
N GLY A 71 6.63 2.70 4.22
CA GLY A 71 5.19 2.93 4.03
C GLY A 71 4.81 4.40 3.83
N GLY A 72 5.68 5.33 4.20
CA GLY A 72 5.51 6.76 3.95
C GLY A 72 6.41 7.60 4.85
N PRO A 73 6.31 8.94 4.81
CA PRO A 73 7.22 9.83 5.52
C PRO A 73 6.87 10.01 7.01
N VAL A 74 5.70 9.55 7.47
CA VAL A 74 5.20 9.79 8.83
C VAL A 74 5.49 8.59 9.73
N SER A 75 5.91 8.84 10.97
CA SER A 75 6.08 7.84 12.04
C SER A 75 6.92 6.62 11.63
N LEU A 76 8.12 6.86 11.09
CA LEU A 76 9.04 5.81 10.62
C LEU A 76 9.44 4.78 11.70
N ASP A 77 9.29 5.13 12.98
CA ASP A 77 9.56 4.23 14.12
C ASP A 77 8.40 3.25 14.38
N SER A 78 7.25 3.41 13.72
CA SER A 78 6.07 2.53 13.84
C SER A 78 6.01 1.53 12.69
N ALA A 79 5.70 0.27 13.01
CA ALA A 79 5.51 -0.78 12.03
C ALA A 79 4.02 -1.06 11.78
N LEU A 80 3.65 -1.31 10.53
CA LEU A 80 2.32 -1.74 10.10
C LEU A 80 2.43 -3.06 9.32
N GLY A 81 1.60 -4.04 9.66
CA GLY A 81 1.47 -5.27 8.89
C GLY A 81 0.24 -5.19 7.98
N VAL A 82 0.41 -5.39 6.68
CA VAL A 82 -0.71 -5.57 5.74
C VAL A 82 -0.70 -7.00 5.24
N ALA A 83 -1.82 -7.70 5.47
CA ALA A 83 -2.00 -9.08 5.08
C ALA A 83 -3.11 -9.24 4.04
N VAL A 84 -2.93 -10.23 3.18
CA VAL A 84 -3.99 -10.82 2.37
C VAL A 84 -4.44 -12.10 3.06
N ILE A 85 -5.72 -12.16 3.42
CA ILE A 85 -6.37 -13.32 4.01
C ILE A 85 -7.55 -13.71 3.12
N PRO A 86 -7.48 -14.84 2.40
CA PRO A 86 -8.59 -15.32 1.59
C PRO A 86 -9.82 -15.65 2.44
N GLY A 87 -11.00 -15.23 1.97
CA GLY A 87 -12.30 -15.55 2.59
C GLY A 87 -12.95 -14.38 3.33
N ASP A 88 -14.13 -14.66 3.89
CA ASP A 88 -15.02 -13.65 4.47
C ASP A 88 -14.82 -13.44 5.98
N GLU A 89 -14.21 -14.39 6.69
CA GLU A 89 -13.86 -14.27 8.11
C GLU A 89 -12.35 -14.19 8.29
N GLY A 90 -11.90 -13.20 9.06
CA GLY A 90 -10.49 -13.03 9.40
C GLY A 90 -10.15 -13.63 10.76
N PRO A 91 -8.90 -14.08 10.97
CA PRO A 91 -8.43 -14.56 12.27
C PRO A 91 -8.35 -13.42 13.30
N LEU A 92 -8.13 -13.79 14.56
CA LEU A 92 -7.80 -12.84 15.62
C LEU A 92 -6.50 -12.09 15.27
N GLY A 93 -6.45 -10.80 15.60
CA GLY A 93 -5.31 -9.93 15.27
C GLY A 93 -5.31 -9.43 13.82
N TRP A 94 -6.40 -9.65 13.06
CA TRP A 94 -6.57 -9.08 11.73
C TRP A 94 -7.84 -8.24 11.63
N ARG A 95 -7.73 -7.07 10.99
CA ARG A 95 -8.84 -6.17 10.70
C ARG A 95 -8.95 -5.94 9.20
N ARG A 96 -10.09 -6.32 8.62
CA ARG A 96 -10.38 -6.09 7.19
C ARG A 96 -10.30 -4.59 6.86
N VAL A 97 -9.61 -4.28 5.77
CA VAL A 97 -9.63 -2.97 5.10
C VAL A 97 -10.56 -3.06 3.89
N TYR A 98 -10.28 -3.96 2.95
CA TYR A 98 -11.09 -4.15 1.75
C TYR A 98 -10.87 -5.52 1.12
N GLY A 99 -11.97 -6.23 0.80
CA GLY A 99 -11.91 -7.59 0.27
C GLY A 99 -11.08 -8.52 1.18
N ALA A 100 -10.03 -9.11 0.60
CA ALA A 100 -9.08 -9.98 1.31
C ALA A 100 -7.93 -9.21 1.99
N ILE A 101 -7.82 -7.90 1.79
CA ILE A 101 -6.73 -7.07 2.33
C ILE A 101 -7.13 -6.54 3.71
N GLY A 102 -6.21 -6.61 4.67
CA GLY A 102 -6.44 -6.04 5.98
C GLY A 102 -5.16 -5.82 6.78
N LEU A 103 -5.31 -5.16 7.92
CA LEU A 103 -4.24 -4.82 8.84
C LEU A 103 -4.04 -5.91 9.87
N VAL A 104 -2.77 -6.15 10.20
CA VAL A 104 -2.33 -7.09 11.22
C VAL A 104 -1.89 -6.33 12.46
N ASP A 105 -2.37 -6.78 13.60
CA ASP A 105 -1.84 -6.42 14.91
C ASP A 105 -0.49 -7.13 15.10
N LEU A 106 0.61 -6.38 14.99
CA LEU A 106 1.97 -6.90 15.11
C LEU A 106 2.39 -7.18 16.57
N GLU A 107 1.60 -6.73 17.55
CA GLU A 107 1.79 -7.06 18.97
C GLU A 107 1.18 -8.42 19.33
N ALA A 108 0.27 -8.93 18.50
CA ALA A 108 -0.34 -10.23 18.67
C ALA A 108 0.62 -11.37 18.27
N PRO A 109 0.47 -12.58 18.86
CA PRO A 109 1.24 -13.75 18.44
C PRO A 109 1.02 -14.10 16.95
N PRO A 110 2.07 -14.24 16.12
CA PRO A 110 1.96 -14.55 14.69
C PRO A 110 1.20 -15.84 14.39
N GLU A 111 1.18 -16.80 15.31
CA GLU A 111 0.51 -18.09 15.19
C GLU A 111 -1.01 -17.94 15.03
N LEU A 112 -1.59 -16.81 15.46
CA LEU A 112 -3.01 -16.51 15.29
C LEU A 112 -3.41 -16.37 13.82
N LEU A 113 -2.49 -15.92 12.96
CA LEU A 113 -2.74 -15.76 11.52
C LEU A 113 -2.40 -17.01 10.71
N GLY A 114 -1.52 -17.87 11.24
CA GLY A 114 -0.66 -18.76 10.46
C GLY A 114 -1.34 -19.53 9.32
N SER A 115 -2.44 -20.23 9.59
CA SER A 115 -3.08 -21.07 8.56
C SER A 115 -3.98 -20.30 7.57
N ALA A 116 -4.42 -19.09 7.93
CA ALA A 116 -5.31 -18.26 7.13
C ALA A 116 -4.55 -17.27 6.23
N LEU A 117 -3.28 -17.02 6.55
CA LEU A 117 -2.47 -16.02 5.88
C LEU A 117 -2.13 -16.44 4.44
N GLY A 118 -2.55 -15.63 3.47
CA GLY A 118 -2.11 -15.75 2.08
C GLY A 118 -0.77 -15.06 1.84
N SER A 119 -0.61 -13.84 2.35
CA SER A 119 0.65 -13.09 2.30
C SER A 119 0.68 -11.99 3.37
N LEU A 120 1.86 -11.65 3.87
CA LEU A 120 2.08 -10.51 4.78
C LEU A 120 3.20 -9.62 4.26
N ARG A 121 3.02 -8.30 4.37
CA ARG A 121 4.07 -7.31 4.14
C ARG A 121 4.15 -6.35 5.32
N ILE A 122 5.38 -6.02 5.72
CA ILE A 122 5.68 -5.13 6.84
C ILE A 122 6.13 -3.77 6.31
N PHE A 123 5.58 -2.70 6.87
CA PHE A 123 5.86 -1.32 6.51
C PHE A 123 6.37 -0.56 7.73
N ALA A 124 7.39 0.28 7.54
CA ALA A 124 7.81 1.31 8.48
C ALA A 124 7.20 2.65 8.06
N GLY A 125 6.47 3.28 8.98
CA GLY A 125 5.74 4.51 8.73
C GLY A 125 4.56 4.36 7.77
N TYR A 126 3.89 5.49 7.54
CA TYR A 126 2.71 5.58 6.68
C TYR A 126 2.65 6.93 5.96
N ALA A 127 1.78 7.01 4.95
CA ALA A 127 1.39 8.24 4.29
C ALA A 127 0.07 8.73 4.90
N GLY A 128 0.02 10.01 5.26
CA GLY A 128 -1.14 10.62 5.90
C GLY A 128 -1.53 11.90 5.19
N TRP A 129 -2.84 12.09 5.04
CA TRP A 129 -3.46 13.31 4.51
C TRP A 129 -4.35 13.89 5.60
N GLY A 130 -4.25 15.20 5.81
CA GLY A 130 -5.20 15.93 6.66
C GLY A 130 -6.61 16.01 6.05
N PRO A 131 -7.60 16.51 6.79
CA PRO A 131 -8.96 16.71 6.30
C PRO A 131 -8.98 17.47 4.96
N GLY A 132 -9.61 16.90 3.93
CA GLY A 132 -9.76 17.51 2.60
C GLY A 132 -8.50 17.59 1.74
N GLN A 133 -7.34 17.16 2.25
CA GLN A 133 -6.07 17.28 1.54
C GLN A 133 -6.00 16.29 0.36
N LEU A 134 -6.43 15.05 0.55
CA LEU A 134 -6.40 14.04 -0.51
C LEU A 134 -7.31 14.46 -1.68
N GLU A 135 -8.49 15.01 -1.38
CA GLU A 135 -9.43 15.53 -2.36
C GLU A 135 -8.82 16.67 -3.17
N SER A 136 -8.13 17.61 -2.50
CA SER A 136 -7.43 18.70 -3.17
C SER A 136 -6.35 18.16 -4.13
N GLU A 137 -5.56 17.19 -3.69
CA GLU A 137 -4.54 16.54 -4.53
C GLU A 137 -5.16 15.77 -5.72
N LEU A 138 -6.33 15.15 -5.52
CA LEU A 138 -7.08 14.49 -6.60
C LEU A 138 -7.61 15.49 -7.63
N GLU A 139 -8.14 16.63 -7.20
CA GLU A 139 -8.57 17.72 -8.08
C GLU A 139 -7.42 18.31 -8.89
N GLU A 140 -6.22 18.37 -8.29
CA GLU A 140 -4.98 18.81 -8.95
C GLU A 140 -4.38 17.75 -9.90
N GLY A 141 -4.93 16.53 -9.91
CA GLY A 141 -4.46 15.44 -10.77
C GLY A 141 -3.14 14.82 -10.30
N ALA A 142 -2.85 14.89 -9.00
CA ALA A 142 -1.66 14.28 -8.39
C ALA A 142 -1.72 12.74 -8.38
N TRP A 143 -2.93 12.18 -8.33
CA TRP A 143 -3.16 10.74 -8.17
C TRP A 143 -4.15 10.17 -9.18
N TYR A 144 -3.85 8.98 -9.68
CA TYR A 144 -4.87 8.11 -10.29
C TYR A 144 -5.43 7.17 -9.22
N VAL A 145 -6.76 7.17 -9.07
CA VAL A 145 -7.46 6.24 -8.17
C VAL A 145 -7.85 5.00 -8.96
N VAL A 146 -7.38 3.83 -8.50
CA VAL A 146 -7.70 2.54 -9.15
C VAL A 146 -8.06 1.48 -8.11
N GLU A 147 -8.68 0.39 -8.56
CA GLU A 147 -8.99 -0.74 -7.68
C GLU A 147 -7.70 -1.46 -7.27
N SER A 148 -7.63 -1.85 -5.99
CA SER A 148 -6.59 -2.72 -5.48
C SER A 148 -6.89 -4.18 -5.79
N GLU A 149 -5.84 -4.95 -6.03
CA GLU A 149 -5.88 -6.40 -6.13
C GLU A 149 -4.97 -6.98 -5.03
N PRO A 150 -5.30 -8.15 -4.44
CA PRO A 150 -4.42 -8.78 -3.44
C PRO A 150 -2.97 -9.01 -3.93
N GLY A 151 -2.80 -9.17 -5.25
CA GLY A 151 -1.50 -9.29 -5.92
C GLY A 151 -0.60 -8.05 -5.79
N ASP A 152 -1.17 -6.86 -5.53
CA ASP A 152 -0.40 -5.62 -5.38
C ASP A 152 0.39 -5.62 -4.07
N VAL A 153 -0.29 -6.01 -2.98
CA VAL A 153 0.28 -6.16 -1.64
C VAL A 153 1.31 -7.28 -1.58
N SER A 154 1.17 -8.30 -2.42
CA SER A 154 2.05 -9.49 -2.44
C SER A 154 3.04 -9.52 -3.60
N SER A 155 3.17 -8.42 -4.36
CA SER A 155 4.00 -8.39 -5.56
C SER A 155 5.46 -8.73 -5.25
N PRO A 156 6.07 -9.75 -5.90
CA PRO A 156 7.47 -10.13 -5.69
C PRO A 156 8.45 -9.17 -6.38
N ARG A 157 7.95 -8.24 -7.19
CA ARG A 157 8.75 -7.19 -7.86
C ARG A 157 8.11 -5.83 -7.54
N PRO A 158 8.19 -5.38 -6.28
CA PRO A 158 7.51 -4.18 -5.84
C PRO A 158 7.95 -2.94 -6.63
N GLU A 159 9.22 -2.80 -7.01
CA GLU A 159 9.73 -1.64 -7.74
C GLU A 159 9.08 -1.47 -9.12
N GLY A 160 8.61 -2.58 -9.73
CA GLY A 160 7.87 -2.57 -10.98
C GLY A 160 6.36 -2.36 -10.83
N LEU A 161 5.85 -2.25 -9.59
CA LEU A 161 4.42 -2.27 -9.29
C LEU A 161 3.68 -1.09 -9.95
N TRP A 162 4.26 0.12 -9.93
CA TRP A 162 3.66 1.30 -10.56
C TRP A 162 3.31 1.06 -12.04
N ARG A 163 4.27 0.52 -12.80
CA ARG A 163 4.05 0.16 -14.21
C ARG A 163 3.04 -0.97 -14.36
N SER A 164 3.11 -1.99 -13.49
CA SER A 164 2.21 -3.14 -13.52
C SER A 164 0.75 -2.71 -13.30
N VAL A 165 0.51 -1.87 -12.29
CA VAL A 165 -0.82 -1.35 -11.95
C VAL A 165 -1.36 -0.47 -13.08
N LEU A 166 -0.57 0.44 -13.64
CA LEU A 166 -1.01 1.26 -14.77
C LEU A 166 -1.32 0.40 -16.00
N ARG A 167 -0.45 -0.54 -16.35
CA ARG A 167 -0.58 -1.37 -17.56
C ARG A 167 -1.83 -2.25 -17.56
N ARG A 168 -2.31 -2.69 -16.39
CA ARG A 168 -3.54 -3.51 -16.31
C ARG A 168 -4.84 -2.70 -16.45
N GLN A 169 -4.78 -1.38 -16.36
CA GLN A 169 -5.96 -0.55 -16.49
C GLN A 169 -6.54 -0.66 -17.91
N ARG A 170 -7.86 -0.70 -18.03
CA ARG A 170 -8.55 -0.78 -19.33
C ARG A 170 -8.73 0.59 -20.00
N SER A 171 -8.32 1.66 -19.34
CA SER A 171 -8.46 3.05 -19.77
C SER A 171 -7.15 3.58 -20.39
N GLU A 172 -7.16 4.86 -20.78
CA GLU A 172 -5.97 5.58 -21.24
C GLU A 172 -4.80 5.57 -20.23
N LEU A 173 -5.08 5.22 -18.96
CA LEU A 173 -4.06 5.04 -17.93
C LEU A 173 -2.98 4.01 -18.31
N ALA A 174 -3.32 3.00 -19.12
CA ALA A 174 -2.35 2.02 -19.59
C ALA A 174 -1.23 2.64 -20.44
N MET A 175 -1.47 3.77 -21.10
CA MET A 175 -0.46 4.47 -21.91
C MET A 175 0.65 5.09 -21.03
N PHE A 176 0.35 5.46 -19.79
CA PHE A 176 1.35 6.03 -18.86
C PHE A 176 2.30 4.97 -18.28
N ALA A 177 2.00 3.68 -18.41
CA ALA A 177 2.91 2.61 -17.93
C ALA A 177 4.28 2.63 -18.63
N THR A 178 4.37 3.22 -19.83
CA THR A 178 5.61 3.37 -20.60
C THR A 178 6.31 4.70 -20.39
N TYR A 179 5.85 5.54 -19.44
CA TYR A 179 6.50 6.82 -19.17
C TYR A 179 7.98 6.61 -18.77
N PRO A 180 8.92 7.36 -19.38
CA PRO A 180 10.35 7.20 -19.13
C PRO A 180 10.73 7.61 -17.70
N ASP A 181 11.83 7.05 -17.20
CA ASP A 181 12.41 7.40 -15.89
C ASP A 181 12.90 8.85 -15.85
N ASP A 182 13.30 9.37 -17.01
CA ASP A 182 13.71 10.75 -17.19
C ASP A 182 13.00 11.34 -18.42
N PRO A 183 12.02 12.24 -18.24
CA PRO A 183 11.32 12.88 -19.35
C PRO A 183 12.19 13.87 -20.14
N SER A 184 13.38 14.23 -19.64
CA SER A 184 14.33 15.12 -20.32
C SER A 184 15.25 14.41 -21.33
N LEU A 185 15.20 13.07 -21.40
CA LEU A 185 16.01 12.25 -22.32
C LEU A 185 15.36 11.99 -23.69
N ASN A 186 14.32 12.74 -24.07
CA ASN A 186 13.70 12.70 -25.42
C ASN A 186 14.08 13.92 -26.26
#